data_AF-A0AAU6DYW3-F1
#
_entry.id   AF-A0AAU6DYW3-F1
#
_cell.length_a   1.000
_cell.length_b   1.000
_cell.length_c   1.000
_cell.angle_alpha   90.00
_cell.angle_beta   90.00
_cell.angle_gamma   90.00
#
_symmetry.space_group_name_H-M   'P 1'
#
loop_
_entity.id
_entity.type
_entity.pdbx_description
1 polymer ?
#
loop_
_entity_poly.entity_id
_entity_poly.type
_entity_poly.pdbx_seq_one_letter_code
_entity_poly.pdbx_strand_id
1 'polypeptide(L)' 'MELRAERQAEGIAAAKRREATGAMLPGKKKTGRPRAIGPAEVATLRRLIDDGVSVTEAARTLKIGRSTAYEALARY' A
#
# COMPACT_ATOMS: atom_id res chain seq x y z
N MET A 1 -33.39 4.70 -5.68
CA MET A 1 -32.08 4.12 -6.07
C MET A 1 -31.19 3.75 -4.87
N GLU A 2 -31.61 4.03 -3.63
CA GLU A 2 -30.74 3.99 -2.44
C GLU A 2 -30.44 2.58 -1.90
N LEU A 3 -31.38 1.64 -2.03
CA LEU A 3 -31.28 0.29 -1.49
C LEU A 3 -30.10 -0.54 -2.03
N ARG A 4 -29.58 -0.22 -3.23
CA ARG A 4 -28.40 -0.90 -3.80
C ARG A 4 -27.10 -0.38 -3.22
N ALA A 5 -27.01 0.92 -2.99
CA ALA A 5 -25.81 1.55 -2.43
C ALA A 5 -25.63 1.15 -0.96
N GLU A 6 -26.71 1.08 -0.19
CA GLU A 6 -26.70 0.65 1.21
C GLU A 6 -26.21 -0.79 1.37
N ARG A 7 -26.76 -1.72 0.58
CA ARG A 7 -26.31 -3.13 0.59
C ARG A 7 -24.85 -3.28 0.16
N GLN A 8 -24.40 -2.46 -0.79
CA GLN A 8 -23.00 -2.46 -1.20
C GLN A 8 -22.09 -1.94 -0.07
N ALA A 9 -22.48 -0.86 0.60
CA ALA A 9 -21.74 -0.30 1.73
C ALA A 9 -21.64 -1.31 2.88
N GLU A 10 -22.73 -2.00 3.20
CA GLU A 10 -22.74 -3.06 4.21
C GLU A 10 -21.80 -4.23 3.82
N GLY A 11 -21.82 -4.66 2.57
CA GLY A 11 -20.92 -5.68 2.05
C GLY A 11 -19.43 -5.27 2.13
N ILE A 12 -19.12 -4.02 1.78
CA ILE A 12 -17.76 -3.47 1.90
C ILE A 12 -17.34 -3.40 3.38
N ALA A 13 -18.24 -2.98 4.28
CA ALA A 13 -17.98 -2.94 5.71
C ALA A 13 -17.68 -4.33 6.27
N ALA A 14 -18.45 -5.34 5.87
CA ALA A 14 -18.21 -6.74 6.26
C ALA A 14 -16.86 -7.25 5.74
N ALA A 15 -16.48 -6.92 4.50
CA ALA A 15 -15.18 -7.26 3.94
C ALA A 15 -14.02 -6.60 4.72
N LYS A 16 -14.14 -5.31 5.06
CA LYS A 16 -13.14 -4.59 5.87
C LYS A 16 -12.97 -5.20 7.26
N ARG A 17 -14.07 -5.63 7.91
CA ARG A 17 -14.01 -6.32 9.22
C ARG A 17 -13.24 -7.64 9.14
N ARG A 18 -13.49 -8.45 8.11
CA ARG A 18 -12.77 -9.71 7.86
C ARG A 18 -11.28 -9.49 7.60
N GLU A 19 -10.94 -8.43 6.87
CA GLU A 19 -9.55 -8.06 6.60
C GLU A 19 -8.82 -7.67 7.89
N ALA A 20 -9.45 -6.86 8.74
CA ALA A 20 -8.87 -6.42 10.02
C ALA A 20 -8.60 -7.58 10.99
N THR A 21 -9.41 -8.62 10.97
CA THR A 21 -9.26 -9.81 11.85
C THR A 21 -8.44 -10.93 11.22
N GLY A 22 -7.94 -10.77 9.99
CA GLY A 22 -7.21 -11.82 9.27
C GLY A 22 -8.08 -12.98 8.76
N ALA A 23 -9.40 -12.93 8.97
CA ALA A 23 -10.36 -13.95 8.53
C ALA A 23 -10.87 -13.70 7.10
N MET A 24 -9.95 -13.43 6.17
CA MET A 24 -10.29 -13.18 4.77
C MET A 24 -10.80 -14.44 4.08
N LEU A 25 -11.69 -14.26 3.10
CA LEU A 25 -12.18 -15.36 2.27
C LEU A 25 -11.04 -15.99 1.44
N PRO A 26 -11.06 -17.31 1.21
CA PRO A 26 -10.05 -17.99 0.39
C PRO A 26 -9.88 -17.34 -0.98
N GLY A 27 -8.62 -17.14 -1.39
CA GLY A 27 -8.28 -16.55 -2.69
C GLY A 27 -8.59 -15.04 -2.83
N LYS A 28 -9.11 -14.37 -1.80
CA LYS A 28 -9.30 -12.91 -1.83
C LYS A 28 -8.03 -12.19 -1.41
N LYS A 29 -7.75 -11.07 -2.08
CA LYS A 29 -6.72 -10.11 -1.70
C LYS A 29 -7.32 -9.03 -0.81
N LYS A 30 -6.47 -8.32 -0.08
CA LYS A 30 -6.83 -7.13 0.69
C LYS A 30 -7.55 -6.10 -0.19
N THR A 31 -8.45 -5.35 0.41
CA THR A 31 -9.19 -4.32 -0.31
C THR A 31 -8.26 -3.17 -0.73
N GLY A 32 -8.54 -2.57 -1.89
CA GLY A 32 -7.73 -1.48 -2.45
C GLY A 32 -6.61 -1.94 -3.38
N ARG A 33 -5.82 -0.97 -3.86
CA ARG A 33 -4.66 -1.25 -4.72
C ARG A 33 -3.55 -1.85 -3.85
N PRO A 34 -2.90 -2.95 -4.29
CA PRO A 34 -1.69 -3.45 -3.64
C PRO A 34 -0.64 -2.34 -3.54
N ARG A 35 0.19 -2.41 -2.49
CA ARG A 35 1.30 -1.47 -2.33
C ARG A 35 2.20 -1.53 -3.56
N ALA A 36 2.65 -0.35 -4.00
CA ALA A 36 3.51 -0.22 -5.17
C ALA A 36 4.91 -0.83 -4.95
N ILE A 37 5.38 -0.81 -3.69
CA ILE A 37 6.65 -1.43 -3.28
C ILE A 37 6.47 -2.21 -1.98
N GLY A 38 7.29 -3.25 -1.81
CA GLY A 38 7.33 -4.10 -0.64
C GLY A 38 8.39 -3.68 0.39
N PRO A 39 8.53 -4.44 1.49
CA PRO A 39 9.49 -4.14 2.55
C PRO A 39 10.95 -4.15 2.09
N ALA A 40 11.30 -5.02 1.14
CA ALA A 40 12.66 -5.13 0.62
C ALA A 40 13.06 -3.87 -0.17
N GLU A 41 12.17 -3.36 -1.02
CA GLU A 41 12.39 -2.12 -1.75
C GLU A 41 12.46 -0.91 -0.82
N VAL A 42 11.64 -0.87 0.25
CA VAL A 42 11.72 0.18 1.28
C VAL A 42 13.08 0.13 2.01
N ALA A 43 13.56 -1.06 2.36
CA ALA A 43 14.87 -1.21 2.99
C ALA A 43 16.01 -0.78 2.05
N THR A 44 15.89 -1.04 0.74
CA THR A 44 16.85 -0.56 -0.26
C THR A 44 16.76 0.96 -0.43
N LEU A 45 15.55 1.53 -0.45
CA LEU A 45 15.34 2.98 -0.52
C LEU A 45 16.03 3.70 0.65
N ARG A 46 15.87 3.17 1.87
CA ARG A 46 16.52 3.70 3.07
C ARG A 46 18.03 3.64 2.99
N ARG A 47 18.59 2.48 2.64
CA ARG A 47 20.04 2.31 2.49
C ARG A 47 20.64 3.31 1.50
N LEU A 48 20.00 3.51 0.35
CA LEU A 48 20.46 4.51 -0.62
C LEU A 48 20.52 5.92 -0.02
N ILE A 49 19.51 6.29 0.78
CA ILE A 49 19.47 7.61 1.44
C ILE A 49 20.53 7.72 2.53
N ASP A 50 20.72 6.66 3.31
CA ASP A 50 21.76 6.58 4.35
C ASP A 50 23.17 6.67 3.72
N ASP A 51 23.34 6.12 2.51
CA ASP A 51 24.56 6.24 1.68
C ASP A 51 24.71 7.64 1.02
N GLY A 52 23.80 8.57 1.29
CA GLY A 52 23.85 9.95 0.81
C GLY A 52 23.17 10.20 -0.54
N VAL A 53 22.52 9.21 -1.13
CA VAL A 53 21.78 9.37 -2.39
C VAL A 53 20.52 10.20 -2.14
N SER A 54 20.24 11.16 -3.02
CA SER A 54 19.02 11.96 -2.89
C SER A 54 17.76 11.09 -3.07
N VAL A 55 16.67 11.43 -2.37
CA VAL A 55 15.39 10.70 -2.47
C VAL A 55 14.90 10.62 -3.92
N THR A 56 15.16 11.66 -4.73
CA THR A 56 14.79 11.69 -6.14
C THR A 56 15.58 10.67 -6.96
N GLU A 57 16.89 10.55 -6.73
CA GLU A 57 17.73 9.59 -7.44
C GLU A 57 17.44 8.17 -6.97
N ALA A 58 17.28 7.95 -5.66
CA ALA A 58 16.90 6.65 -5.13
C ALA A 58 15.55 6.16 -5.69
N ALA A 59 14.57 7.07 -5.85
CA ALA A 59 13.30 6.75 -6.50
C ALA A 59 13.47 6.34 -7.97
N ARG A 60 14.36 7.02 -8.71
CA ARG A 60 14.70 6.65 -10.09
C ARG A 60 15.38 5.29 -10.16
N THR A 61 16.33 5.02 -9.26
CA THR A 61 17.02 3.73 -9.14
C THR A 61 16.04 2.58 -8.94
N LEU A 62 15.03 2.79 -8.08
CA LEU A 62 13.99 1.80 -7.80
C LEU A 62 12.81 1.82 -8.80
N LYS A 63 12.87 2.68 -9.84
CA LYS A 63 11.82 2.84 -10.86
C LYS A 63 10.44 3.15 -10.27
N ILE A 64 10.40 3.99 -9.24
CA ILE A 64 9.17 4.45 -8.60
C ILE A 64 8.98 5.96 -8.72
N GLY A 65 7.73 6.42 -8.55
CA GLY A 65 7.44 7.84 -8.46
C GLY A 65 8.06 8.46 -7.22
N ARG A 66 8.50 9.73 -7.32
CA ARG A 66 9.03 10.48 -6.17
C ARG A 66 8.02 10.55 -5.00
N SER A 67 6.74 10.76 -5.31
CA SER A 67 5.67 10.74 -4.30
C SER A 67 5.57 9.38 -3.61
N THR A 68 5.67 8.28 -4.36
CA THR A 68 5.69 6.92 -3.79
C THR A 68 6.88 6.71 -2.86
N ALA A 69 8.07 7.22 -3.22
CA ALA A 69 9.24 7.15 -2.34
C ALA A 69 9.03 7.93 -1.04
N TYR A 70 8.53 9.16 -1.10
CA TYR A 70 8.22 9.94 0.10
C TYR A 70 7.13 9.29 0.97
N GLU A 71 6.05 8.79 0.35
CA GLU A 71 5.02 8.06 1.08
C GLU A 71 5.55 6.80 1.75
N ALA A 72 6.48 6.10 1.11
CA ALA A 72 7.10 4.91 1.66
C ALA A 72 7.99 5.25 2.86
N LEU A 73 8.74 6.35 2.80
CA LEU A 73 9.58 6.82 3.90
C LEU A 73 8.77 7.34 5.09
N ALA A 74 7.60 7.94 4.86
CA ALA A 74 6.77 8.50 5.93
C ALA A 74 5.96 7.44 6.71
N ARG A 75 5.75 6.25 6.13
CA ARG A 75 4.91 5.19 6.71
C ARG A 75 5.68 4.18 7.58
N TYR A 76 7.00 4.27 7.61
CA TYR A 76 7.90 3.32 8.27
C TYR A 76 8.92 4.07 9.11
#